data_AF-A0A2G8JBV3-F1
#
_entry.id   AF-A0A2G8JBV3-F1
#
_cell.length_a   1.000
_cell.length_b   1.000
_cell.length_c   1.000
_cell.angle_alpha   90.00
_cell.angle_beta   90.00
_cell.angle_gamma   90.00
#
_symmetry.space_group_name_H-M   'P 1'
#
loop_
_entity.id
_entity.type
_entity.pdbx_description
1 polymer ?
#
loop_
_entity_poly.entity_id
_entity_poly.type
_entity_poly.pdbx_seq_one_letter_code
_entity_poly.pdbx_strand_id
1 'polypeptide(L)'
;LKIEWCPANEIFSNETCERTCEDPDTCISATSRTESEQCVCVGDYLIEQGQCIPLNQCNCFVDEKGSVLGEGKFYINSRCTRNSTCRNNRLIDESYQCSDDATCDERNDVRKCYCNDGYEGDGVTCTREVVPKDCYELYVSGTLSDGVYTIYPDGWPSGIQVYCEMESNGGGWTVSNANRALNCYLLHNVVCILQNDALKISLS
;
A
#
# COMPACT_ATOMS: atom_id res chain seq x y z
N LEU A 1 47.87 -6.89 -26.15
CA LEU A 1 48.48 -6.50 -24.85
C LEU A 1 48.30 -7.70 -23.93
N LYS A 2 49.38 -8.21 -23.32
CA LYS A 2 49.30 -9.35 -22.40
C LYS A 2 48.97 -8.80 -21.00
N ILE A 3 47.84 -9.19 -20.42
CA ILE A 3 47.45 -8.75 -19.07
C ILE A 3 48.40 -9.45 -18.09
N GLU A 4 49.21 -8.70 -17.35
CA GLU A 4 50.16 -9.27 -16.38
C GLU A 4 49.58 -9.34 -14.96
N TRP A 5 48.56 -8.54 -14.63
CA TRP A 5 47.95 -8.47 -13.29
C TRP A 5 46.48 -8.07 -13.34
N CYS A 6 45.69 -8.62 -12.42
CA CYS A 6 44.30 -8.24 -12.20
C CYS A 6 44.16 -7.31 -10.97
N PRO A 7 43.20 -6.36 -11.00
CA PRO A 7 42.75 -5.60 -9.83
C PRO A 7 42.36 -6.50 -8.64
N ALA A 8 42.24 -5.89 -7.45
CA ALA A 8 41.82 -6.61 -6.26
C ALA A 8 40.42 -7.25 -6.47
N ASN A 9 40.27 -8.50 -5.99
CA ASN A 9 39.05 -9.34 -6.12
C ASN A 9 38.74 -9.86 -7.53
N GLU A 10 39.68 -9.71 -8.46
CA GLU A 10 39.62 -10.32 -9.79
C GLU A 10 40.75 -11.36 -9.94
N ILE A 11 40.48 -12.47 -10.64
CA ILE A 11 41.55 -13.38 -11.07
C ILE A 11 41.56 -13.49 -12.59
N PHE A 12 42.74 -13.84 -13.10
CA PHE A 12 42.88 -14.28 -14.47
C PHE A 12 42.27 -15.68 -14.60
N SER A 13 41.06 -15.76 -15.15
CA SER A 13 40.32 -17.02 -15.29
C SER A 13 39.78 -17.16 -16.70
N ASN A 14 39.60 -18.42 -17.14
CA ASN A 14 38.75 -18.73 -18.27
C ASN A 14 37.29 -18.97 -17.83
N GLU A 15 36.98 -18.79 -16.55
CA GLU A 15 35.62 -18.88 -16.03
C GLU A 15 34.73 -17.91 -16.77
N THR A 16 33.76 -18.47 -17.45
CA THR A 16 32.84 -17.73 -18.30
C THR A 16 31.69 -17.15 -17.49
N CYS A 17 31.63 -17.28 -16.17
CA CYS A 17 30.40 -17.07 -15.41
C CYS A 17 30.47 -15.91 -14.44
N GLU A 18 30.35 -14.69 -14.95
CA GLU A 18 30.27 -13.48 -14.12
C GLU A 18 28.82 -13.24 -13.69
N ARG A 19 28.63 -12.83 -12.43
CA ARG A 19 27.32 -12.54 -11.84
C ARG A 19 27.29 -11.06 -11.40
N THR A 20 26.11 -10.44 -11.36
CA THR A 20 25.97 -9.02 -10.97
C THR A 20 25.20 -8.90 -9.67
N CYS A 21 25.30 -7.77 -8.96
CA CYS A 21 24.40 -7.54 -7.83
C CYS A 21 22.93 -7.37 -8.25
N GLU A 22 22.67 -7.02 -9.52
CA GLU A 22 21.31 -6.84 -10.07
C GLU A 22 20.60 -8.16 -10.34
N ASP A 23 21.36 -9.15 -10.81
CA ASP A 23 20.93 -10.52 -10.99
C ASP A 23 22.12 -11.40 -10.59
N PRO A 24 22.16 -11.81 -9.31
CA PRO A 24 23.18 -12.72 -8.86
C PRO A 24 22.99 -14.04 -9.59
N ASP A 25 21.77 -14.56 -9.75
CA ASP A 25 21.56 -15.94 -10.18
C ASP A 25 21.86 -16.23 -11.64
N THR A 26 21.78 -15.23 -12.50
CA THR A 26 22.09 -15.38 -13.92
C THR A 26 23.58 -15.20 -14.20
N CYS A 27 24.11 -16.20 -14.88
CA CYS A 27 25.49 -16.26 -15.35
C CYS A 27 25.67 -15.49 -16.66
N ILE A 28 26.50 -14.45 -16.67
CA ILE A 28 26.88 -13.74 -17.90
C ILE A 28 28.05 -14.48 -18.55
N SER A 29 27.78 -15.16 -19.66
CA SER A 29 28.79 -15.93 -20.41
C SER A 29 29.76 -15.05 -21.20
N ALA A 30 31.05 -15.08 -20.85
CA ALA A 30 32.12 -14.37 -21.55
C ALA A 30 32.30 -14.78 -23.03
N THR A 31 31.69 -15.88 -23.50
CA THR A 31 31.71 -16.34 -24.90
C THR A 31 31.01 -15.42 -25.91
N SER A 32 30.34 -14.35 -25.45
CA SER A 32 29.82 -13.28 -26.30
C SER A 32 30.87 -12.21 -26.65
N ARG A 33 32.09 -12.30 -26.12
CA ARG A 33 33.17 -11.32 -26.32
C ARG A 33 34.34 -11.98 -27.03
N THR A 34 34.82 -11.33 -28.09
CA THR A 34 35.79 -11.84 -29.08
C THR A 34 37.24 -11.98 -28.58
N GLU A 35 37.53 -11.73 -27.30
CA GLU A 35 38.88 -11.76 -26.76
C GLU A 35 38.95 -12.67 -25.53
N SER A 36 39.65 -13.79 -25.69
CA SER A 36 40.09 -14.64 -24.60
C SER A 36 41.21 -13.92 -23.82
N GLU A 37 41.13 -13.92 -22.49
CA GLU A 37 42.11 -13.38 -21.51
C GLU A 37 41.73 -12.03 -20.87
N GLN A 38 40.77 -12.03 -19.93
CA GLN A 38 40.42 -10.87 -19.10
C GLN A 38 40.27 -11.26 -17.61
N CYS A 39 40.39 -10.27 -16.74
CA CYS A 39 40.18 -10.41 -15.30
C CYS A 39 38.68 -10.49 -15.00
N VAL A 40 38.28 -11.49 -14.21
CA VAL A 40 36.87 -11.75 -13.87
C VAL A 40 36.68 -11.81 -12.36
N CYS A 41 35.49 -11.44 -11.88
CA CYS A 41 35.11 -11.66 -10.48
C CYS A 41 35.09 -13.16 -10.17
N VAL A 42 35.59 -13.55 -9.00
CA VAL A 42 35.70 -14.95 -8.59
C VAL A 42 34.79 -15.31 -7.44
N GLY A 43 34.41 -16.58 -7.32
CA GLY A 43 33.72 -17.10 -6.14
C GLY A 43 32.44 -16.32 -5.81
N ASP A 44 32.35 -15.76 -4.60
CA ASP A 44 31.18 -15.02 -4.11
C ASP A 44 31.26 -13.50 -4.37
N TYR A 45 32.04 -13.06 -5.36
CA TYR A 45 32.15 -11.66 -5.74
C TYR A 45 31.25 -11.35 -6.93
N LEU A 46 30.49 -10.27 -6.82
CA LEU A 46 29.50 -9.81 -7.80
C LEU A 46 29.92 -8.47 -8.39
N ILE A 47 29.56 -8.26 -9.66
CA ILE A 47 29.80 -6.99 -10.35
C ILE A 47 28.75 -5.97 -9.90
N GLU A 48 29.21 -4.85 -9.36
CA GLU A 48 28.40 -3.63 -9.16
C GLU A 48 29.15 -2.43 -9.73
N GLN A 49 28.53 -1.70 -10.67
CA GLN A 49 29.12 -0.53 -11.33
C GLN A 49 30.52 -0.78 -11.94
N GLY A 50 30.79 -2.02 -12.38
CA GLY A 50 32.07 -2.42 -12.97
C GLY A 50 33.16 -2.80 -11.96
N GLN A 51 32.84 -2.93 -10.67
CA GLN A 51 33.76 -3.40 -9.63
C GLN A 51 33.29 -4.74 -9.05
N CYS A 52 34.23 -5.61 -8.70
CA CYS A 52 33.95 -6.86 -7.98
C CYS A 52 33.85 -6.60 -6.47
N ILE A 53 32.63 -6.67 -5.94
CA ILE A 53 32.36 -6.56 -4.49
C ILE A 53 31.87 -7.90 -3.92
N PRO A 54 32.14 -8.20 -2.64
CA PRO A 54 31.58 -9.37 -1.98
C PRO A 54 30.03 -9.41 -2.02
N LEU A 55 29.43 -10.60 -2.13
CA LEU A 55 27.97 -10.81 -2.12
C LEU A 55 27.27 -10.11 -0.96
N ASN A 56 27.88 -10.08 0.24
CA ASN A 56 27.31 -9.42 1.41
C ASN A 56 27.36 -7.88 1.37
N GLN A 57 27.92 -7.30 0.31
CA GLN A 57 27.91 -5.86 0.04
C GLN A 57 26.87 -5.48 -1.03
N CYS A 58 26.27 -6.44 -1.72
CA CYS A 58 25.14 -6.18 -2.63
C CYS A 58 23.85 -5.90 -1.84
N ASN A 59 22.96 -5.11 -2.43
CA ASN A 59 21.56 -5.00 -1.99
C ASN A 59 20.81 -6.35 -2.17
N CYS A 60 19.57 -6.43 -1.68
CA CYS A 60 18.85 -7.71 -1.63
C CYS A 60 18.15 -8.06 -2.95
N PHE A 61 18.64 -9.06 -3.67
CA PHE A 61 17.94 -9.60 -4.85
C PHE A 61 16.71 -10.44 -4.46
N VAL A 62 15.59 -10.21 -5.14
CA VAL A 62 14.35 -10.99 -5.02
C VAL A 62 14.14 -11.77 -6.31
N ASP A 63 14.37 -13.08 -6.26
CA ASP A 63 14.28 -14.02 -7.37
C ASP A 63 12.91 -14.02 -8.06
N GLU A 64 11.82 -14.10 -7.29
CA GLU A 64 10.45 -14.13 -7.79
C GLU A 64 10.06 -12.86 -8.55
N LYS A 65 10.69 -11.72 -8.21
CA LYS A 65 10.47 -10.43 -8.86
C LYS A 65 11.49 -10.18 -9.99
N GLY A 66 12.65 -10.83 -9.95
CA GLY A 66 13.79 -10.54 -10.82
C GLY A 66 14.34 -9.13 -10.60
N SER A 67 14.35 -8.63 -9.37
CA SER A 67 14.80 -7.26 -9.07
C SER A 67 15.45 -7.14 -7.71
N VAL A 68 16.25 -6.09 -7.52
CA VAL A 68 16.92 -5.78 -6.26
C VAL A 68 16.11 -4.80 -5.41
N LEU A 69 16.02 -5.08 -4.11
CA LEU A 69 15.52 -4.19 -3.08
C LEU A 69 16.68 -3.47 -2.40
N GLY A 70 16.64 -2.14 -2.36
CA GLY A 70 17.53 -1.35 -1.51
C GLY A 70 17.18 -1.49 -0.02
N GLU A 71 18.07 -1.02 0.84
CA GLU A 71 17.89 -1.05 2.31
C GLU A 71 16.53 -0.48 2.75
N GLY A 72 15.82 -1.23 3.60
CA GLY A 72 14.51 -0.89 4.13
C GLY A 72 13.33 -1.01 3.14
N LYS A 73 13.58 -1.32 1.86
CA LYS A 73 12.53 -1.60 0.89
C LYS A 73 11.99 -3.02 1.07
N PHE A 74 10.75 -3.22 0.62
CA PHE A 74 10.04 -4.49 0.77
C PHE A 74 9.46 -4.99 -0.56
N TYR A 75 9.20 -6.28 -0.60
CA TYR A 75 8.48 -6.97 -1.66
C TYR A 75 7.42 -7.88 -1.02
N ILE A 76 6.20 -7.80 -1.52
CA ILE A 76 5.13 -8.73 -1.17
C ILE A 76 4.88 -9.64 -2.37
N ASN A 77 4.87 -10.95 -2.11
CA ASN A 77 4.68 -11.93 -3.16
C ASN A 77 3.28 -11.86 -3.78
N SER A 78 3.10 -12.47 -4.95
CA SER A 78 1.85 -12.41 -5.73
C SER A 78 0.60 -12.93 -5.00
N ARG A 79 0.78 -13.71 -3.94
CA ARG A 79 -0.30 -14.28 -3.11
C ARG A 79 -0.56 -13.49 -1.83
N CYS A 80 0.20 -12.42 -1.57
CA CYS A 80 0.19 -11.67 -0.31
C CYS A 80 0.28 -12.59 0.93
N THR A 81 1.14 -13.62 0.87
CA THR A 81 1.40 -14.56 1.97
C THR A 81 2.75 -14.32 2.65
N ARG A 82 3.65 -13.57 1.99
CA ARG A 82 5.00 -13.27 2.46
C ARG A 82 5.32 -11.80 2.20
N ASN A 83 5.91 -11.14 3.20
CA ASN A 83 6.52 -9.83 3.08
C ASN A 83 8.03 -9.97 3.30
N SER A 84 8.82 -9.65 2.27
CA SER A 84 10.28 -9.72 2.27
C SER A 84 10.85 -8.32 2.37
N THR A 85 11.56 -7.99 3.45
CA THR A 85 12.20 -6.67 3.65
C THR A 85 13.71 -6.80 3.59
N CYS A 86 14.37 -5.93 2.83
CA CYS A 86 15.83 -5.87 2.80
C CYS A 86 16.37 -5.15 4.04
N ARG A 87 17.17 -5.84 4.86
CA ARG A 87 17.87 -5.26 6.01
C ARG A 87 19.29 -5.78 6.09
N ASN A 88 20.27 -4.89 6.14
CA ASN A 88 21.70 -5.23 6.18
C ASN A 88 22.07 -6.24 5.07
N ASN A 89 21.65 -5.96 3.83
CA ASN A 89 21.94 -6.81 2.66
C ASN A 89 21.39 -8.24 2.75
N ARG A 90 20.37 -8.46 3.59
CA ARG A 90 19.68 -9.74 3.74
C ARG A 90 18.17 -9.56 3.67
N LEU A 91 17.50 -10.44 2.92
CA LEU A 91 16.04 -10.53 2.95
C LEU A 91 15.58 -11.11 4.29
N ILE A 92 14.71 -10.36 4.95
CA ILE A 92 13.98 -10.77 6.14
C ILE A 92 12.54 -11.02 5.74
N ASP A 93 12.14 -12.28 5.82
CA ASP A 93 10.79 -12.73 5.44
C ASP A 93 9.88 -12.84 6.66
N GLU A 94 8.68 -12.30 6.52
CA GLU A 94 7.62 -12.39 7.51
C GLU A 94 6.33 -12.90 6.86
N SER A 95 5.50 -13.59 7.64
CA SER A 95 4.16 -13.95 7.20
C SER A 95 3.35 -12.69 6.96
N TYR A 96 2.66 -12.64 5.84
CA TYR A 96 1.82 -11.51 5.47
C TYR A 96 0.43 -12.02 5.14
N GLN A 97 -0.61 -11.31 5.57
CA GLN A 97 -1.99 -11.66 5.28
C GLN A 97 -2.82 -10.38 5.26
N CYS A 98 -3.64 -10.21 4.22
CA CYS A 98 -4.57 -9.10 4.16
C CYS A 98 -5.67 -9.28 5.21
N SER A 99 -6.19 -8.15 5.70
CA SER A 99 -7.48 -8.12 6.39
C SER A 99 -8.57 -8.75 5.51
N ASP A 100 -9.62 -9.29 6.14
CA ASP A 100 -10.82 -9.75 5.43
C ASP A 100 -11.50 -8.58 4.66
N ASP A 101 -11.26 -7.34 5.10
CA ASP A 101 -11.75 -6.11 4.48
C ASP A 101 -10.69 -5.44 3.55
N ALA A 102 -9.74 -6.21 3.02
CA ALA A 102 -8.72 -5.73 2.10
C ALA A 102 -8.52 -6.65 0.90
N THR A 103 -8.00 -6.08 -0.18
CA THR A 103 -7.63 -6.80 -1.40
C THR A 103 -6.12 -6.75 -1.63
N CYS A 104 -5.53 -7.90 -1.95
CA CYS A 104 -4.16 -7.99 -2.44
C CYS A 104 -4.10 -7.49 -3.88
N ASP A 105 -3.45 -6.36 -4.12
CA ASP A 105 -3.44 -5.70 -5.43
C ASP A 105 -2.09 -5.02 -5.68
N GLU A 106 -1.83 -4.58 -6.92
CA GLU A 106 -0.64 -3.82 -7.31
C GLU A 106 -1.06 -2.44 -7.84
N ARG A 107 -0.67 -1.39 -7.12
CA ARG A 107 -0.98 0.01 -7.48
C ARG A 107 0.31 0.79 -7.55
N ASN A 108 0.55 1.49 -8.66
CA ASN A 108 1.80 2.22 -8.93
C ASN A 108 3.05 1.36 -8.67
N ASP A 109 3.08 0.14 -9.23
CA ASP A 109 4.16 -0.85 -9.08
C ASP A 109 4.44 -1.33 -7.64
N VAL A 110 3.52 -1.08 -6.71
CA VAL A 110 3.59 -1.55 -5.32
C VAL A 110 2.48 -2.56 -5.06
N ARG A 111 2.88 -3.84 -4.97
CA ARG A 111 2.00 -4.91 -4.47
C ARG A 111 1.92 -4.87 -2.95
N LYS A 112 0.71 -4.80 -2.42
CA LYS A 112 0.41 -4.96 -0.98
C LYS A 112 -1.09 -5.17 -0.78
N CYS A 113 -1.51 -5.33 0.46
CA CYS A 113 -2.91 -5.23 0.81
C CYS A 113 -3.37 -3.77 0.76
N TYR A 114 -4.52 -3.54 0.13
CA TYR A 114 -5.21 -2.25 0.10
C TYR A 114 -6.58 -2.45 0.70
N CYS A 115 -6.97 -1.64 1.70
CA CYS A 115 -8.31 -1.71 2.26
C CYS A 115 -9.36 -1.50 1.16
N ASN A 116 -10.47 -2.22 1.28
CA ASN A 116 -11.62 -2.06 0.40
C ASN A 116 -12.29 -0.70 0.65
N ASP A 117 -13.13 -0.25 -0.28
CA ASP A 117 -13.83 1.03 -0.17
C ASP A 117 -14.63 1.12 1.14
N GLY A 118 -14.50 2.24 1.85
CA GLY A 118 -15.12 2.45 3.17
C GLY A 118 -14.33 1.85 4.34
N TYR A 119 -13.09 1.42 4.12
CA TYR A 119 -12.16 0.98 5.15
C TYR A 119 -10.82 1.70 5.01
N GLU A 120 -10.20 2.00 6.16
CA GLU A 120 -8.89 2.64 6.25
C GLU A 120 -7.92 1.81 7.09
N GLY A 121 -6.63 1.93 6.81
CA GLY A 121 -5.57 1.23 7.52
C GLY A 121 -4.37 0.90 6.63
N ASP A 122 -3.56 -0.06 7.06
CA ASP A 122 -2.36 -0.50 6.34
C ASP A 122 -2.60 -1.68 5.37
N GLY A 123 -3.85 -2.16 5.29
CA GLY A 123 -4.27 -3.31 4.49
C GLY A 123 -4.16 -4.66 5.20
N VAL A 124 -3.30 -4.76 6.22
CA VAL A 124 -3.24 -5.94 7.12
C VAL A 124 -4.28 -5.77 8.23
N THR A 125 -4.38 -4.56 8.75
CA THR A 125 -5.47 -4.10 9.61
C THR A 125 -6.24 -3.04 8.86
N CYS A 126 -7.52 -3.32 8.61
CA CYS A 126 -8.46 -2.36 8.08
C CYS A 126 -9.55 -2.15 9.11
N THR A 127 -9.87 -0.89 9.36
CA THR A 127 -11.00 -0.49 10.20
C THR A 127 -11.98 0.25 9.32
N ARG A 128 -13.28 -0.02 9.50
CA ARG A 128 -14.33 0.69 8.77
C ARG A 128 -14.13 2.19 8.97
N GLU A 129 -13.95 2.90 7.86
CA GLU A 129 -13.91 4.34 7.83
C GLU A 129 -15.22 4.82 8.46
N VAL A 130 -15.15 5.77 9.41
CA VAL A 130 -16.35 6.33 10.00
C VAL A 130 -16.97 7.22 8.94
N VAL A 131 -17.78 6.61 8.08
CA VAL A 131 -18.59 7.31 7.12
C VAL A 131 -19.91 7.61 7.82
N PRO A 132 -20.14 8.85 8.28
CA PRO A 132 -21.30 9.17 9.11
C PRO A 132 -22.58 9.01 8.31
N LYS A 133 -23.46 8.14 8.78
CA LYS A 133 -24.77 7.92 8.15
C LYS A 133 -25.69 9.14 8.27
N ASP A 134 -25.50 9.92 9.32
CA ASP A 134 -26.28 11.09 9.69
C ASP A 134 -25.47 12.05 10.55
N CYS A 135 -26.11 13.18 10.86
CA CYS A 135 -25.58 14.17 11.77
C CYS A 135 -25.39 13.65 13.20
N TYR A 136 -26.10 12.59 13.62
CA TYR A 136 -25.95 12.04 14.96
C TYR A 136 -24.62 11.27 15.10
N GLU A 137 -24.24 10.48 14.10
CA GLU A 137 -22.91 9.84 14.03
C GLU A 137 -21.77 10.87 14.01
N LEU A 138 -21.97 12.02 13.33
CA LEU A 138 -21.05 13.16 13.40
C LEU A 138 -20.97 13.76 14.82
N TYR A 139 -22.11 13.93 15.49
CA TYR A 139 -22.16 14.50 16.83
C TYR A 139 -21.46 13.62 17.87
N VAL A 140 -21.73 12.31 17.87
CA VAL A 140 -21.08 11.37 18.82
C VAL A 140 -19.59 11.17 18.53
N SER A 141 -19.13 11.44 17.30
CA SER A 141 -17.69 11.46 16.95
C SER A 141 -17.00 12.77 17.33
N GLY A 142 -17.72 13.72 17.92
CA GLY A 142 -17.17 14.97 18.47
C GLY A 142 -17.36 16.20 17.58
N THR A 143 -18.16 16.10 16.52
CA THR A 143 -18.55 17.26 15.70
C THR A 143 -19.67 18.02 16.40
N LEU A 144 -19.33 19.15 17.04
CA LEU A 144 -20.27 19.89 17.90
C LEU A 144 -20.78 21.22 17.32
N SER A 145 -20.31 21.62 16.13
CA SER A 145 -20.71 22.88 15.50
C SER A 145 -21.82 22.67 14.48
N ASP A 146 -22.76 23.61 14.43
CA ASP A 146 -23.75 23.71 13.38
C ASP A 146 -23.10 23.93 12.00
N GLY A 147 -23.63 23.32 10.94
CA GLY A 147 -23.08 23.52 9.61
C GLY A 147 -23.60 22.55 8.55
N VAL A 148 -23.12 22.71 7.32
CA VAL A 148 -23.40 21.75 6.24
C VAL A 148 -22.31 20.68 6.22
N TYR A 149 -22.71 19.43 6.37
CA TYR A 149 -21.83 18.26 6.39
C TYR A 149 -22.23 17.25 5.32
N THR A 150 -21.27 16.43 4.91
CA THR A 150 -21.53 15.30 4.02
C THR A 150 -21.84 14.07 4.87
N ILE A 151 -23.01 13.47 4.65
CA ILE A 151 -23.41 12.20 5.26
C ILE A 151 -23.62 11.14 4.17
N TYR A 152 -23.57 9.87 4.54
CA TYR A 152 -23.71 8.73 3.62
C TYR A 152 -24.77 7.77 4.16
N PRO A 153 -26.06 8.09 3.94
CA PRO A 153 -27.16 7.25 4.41
C PRO A 153 -27.04 5.84 3.81
N ASP A 154 -27.21 4.81 4.62
CA ASP A 154 -27.38 3.41 4.22
C ASP A 154 -26.65 2.94 2.95
N GLY A 155 -25.32 3.01 2.97
CA GLY A 155 -24.48 2.42 1.91
C GLY A 155 -24.54 3.16 0.57
N TRP A 156 -24.99 4.42 0.55
CA TRP A 156 -24.95 5.24 -0.65
C TRP A 156 -23.50 5.43 -1.11
N PRO A 157 -23.18 5.14 -2.38
CA PRO A 157 -21.82 5.25 -2.91
C PRO A 157 -21.37 6.71 -3.07
N SER A 158 -22.27 7.66 -2.88
CA SER A 158 -21.99 9.10 -2.97
C SER A 158 -22.69 9.81 -1.81
N GLY A 159 -21.92 10.56 -1.05
CA GLY A 159 -22.41 11.33 0.09
C GLY A 159 -23.31 12.47 -0.35
N ILE A 160 -24.22 12.88 0.54
CA ILE A 160 -25.13 14.01 0.36
C ILE A 160 -24.78 15.10 1.36
N GLN A 161 -24.89 16.36 0.94
CA GLN A 161 -24.74 17.49 1.85
C GLN A 161 -26.06 17.77 2.57
N VAL A 162 -26.02 17.79 3.90
CA VAL A 162 -27.13 18.10 4.79
C VAL A 162 -26.73 19.17 5.78
N TYR A 163 -27.67 19.95 6.28
CA TYR A 163 -27.40 20.83 7.41
C TYR A 163 -27.53 20.02 8.70
N CYS A 164 -26.48 19.99 9.51
CA CYS A 164 -26.47 19.40 10.83
C CYS A 164 -26.59 20.48 11.90
N GLU A 165 -27.54 20.28 12.81
CA GLU A 165 -27.74 21.13 13.98
C GLU A 165 -27.21 20.37 15.21
N MET A 166 -26.09 20.85 15.75
CA MET A 166 -25.26 20.18 16.75
C MET A 166 -25.28 20.89 18.09
N GLU A 167 -25.57 22.19 18.14
CA GLU A 167 -25.42 23.02 19.34
C GLU A 167 -26.65 23.03 20.25
N SER A 168 -27.86 22.81 19.70
CA SER A 168 -29.12 22.91 20.45
C SER A 168 -29.82 21.57 20.64
N ASN A 169 -30.70 21.49 21.64
CA ASN A 169 -31.60 20.37 21.89
C ASN A 169 -30.93 18.97 21.88
N GLY A 170 -29.70 18.88 22.42
CA GLY A 170 -28.97 17.61 22.51
C GLY A 170 -28.10 17.27 21.31
N GLY A 171 -28.11 18.07 20.23
CA GLY A 171 -27.25 17.94 19.05
C GLY A 171 -27.49 16.71 18.18
N GLY A 172 -26.82 16.65 17.02
CA GLY A 172 -26.89 15.51 16.10
C GLY A 172 -28.08 15.48 15.15
N TRP A 173 -28.76 16.61 14.94
CA TRP A 173 -29.97 16.67 14.13
C TRP A 173 -29.66 16.82 12.65
N THR A 174 -30.23 15.95 11.81
CA THR A 174 -30.16 16.09 10.36
C THR A 174 -31.34 16.93 9.86
N VAL A 175 -31.06 18.04 9.18
CA VAL A 175 -32.06 18.98 8.68
C VAL A 175 -32.12 18.92 7.14
N SER A 176 -33.32 18.70 6.59
CA SER A 176 -33.56 18.73 5.13
C SER A 176 -34.14 20.06 4.67
N ASN A 177 -33.68 20.57 3.51
CA ASN A 177 -34.25 21.77 2.90
C ASN A 177 -35.59 21.42 2.23
N ALA A 178 -36.69 21.74 2.91
CA ALA A 178 -38.05 21.53 2.40
C ALA A 178 -38.37 22.49 1.24
N ASN A 179 -38.00 22.13 0.00
CA ASN A 179 -38.57 22.74 -1.22
C ASN A 179 -38.65 21.80 -2.44
N ARG A 180 -38.50 20.49 -2.23
CA ARG A 180 -39.02 19.46 -3.16
C ARG A 180 -39.57 18.31 -2.34
N ALA A 181 -40.89 18.32 -2.14
CA ALA A 181 -41.61 17.19 -1.58
C ALA A 181 -41.38 15.95 -2.46
N LEU A 182 -40.66 14.96 -1.95
CA LEU A 182 -40.82 13.56 -2.32
C LEU A 182 -40.48 12.69 -1.09
N ASN A 183 -41.52 12.11 -0.51
CA ASN A 183 -41.47 10.86 0.23
C ASN A 183 -40.61 10.83 1.51
N CYS A 184 -41.07 11.49 2.58
CA CYS A 184 -40.97 10.86 3.90
C CYS A 184 -41.79 9.57 3.87
N TYR A 185 -41.27 8.48 3.30
CA TYR A 185 -41.70 7.11 3.56
C TYR A 185 -40.75 6.12 2.85
N LEU A 186 -40.21 5.20 3.67
CA LEU A 186 -39.76 3.83 3.36
C LEU A 186 -38.26 3.61 3.08
N LEU A 187 -37.48 3.33 4.13
CA LEU A 187 -37.08 1.96 4.52
C LEU A 187 -36.24 2.03 5.82
N HIS A 188 -36.65 1.26 6.84
CA HIS A 188 -35.93 0.93 8.08
C HIS A 188 -35.68 2.06 9.12
N ASN A 189 -36.75 2.48 9.83
CA ASN A 189 -36.70 3.19 11.13
C ASN A 189 -36.26 4.66 11.17
N VAL A 190 -36.75 5.51 10.27
CA VAL A 190 -36.58 6.97 10.39
C VAL A 190 -37.75 7.59 11.17
N VAL A 191 -37.47 8.26 12.31
CA VAL A 191 -38.48 9.04 13.07
C VAL A 191 -38.34 10.52 12.70
N CYS A 192 -39.41 11.10 12.14
CA CYS A 192 -39.49 12.54 11.88
C CYS A 192 -40.11 13.25 13.10
N ILE A 193 -39.40 14.22 13.68
CA ILE A 193 -39.94 15.06 14.75
C ILE A 193 -40.14 16.47 14.20
N LEU A 194 -41.38 16.98 14.32
CA LEU A 194 -41.69 18.37 14.02
C LEU A 194 -41.35 19.21 15.24
N GLN A 195 -40.38 20.13 15.12
CA GLN A 195 -40.10 21.11 16.17
C GLN A 195 -39.88 22.48 15.52
N ASN A 196 -40.73 23.44 15.88
CA ASN A 196 -40.68 24.86 15.45
C ASN A 196 -40.62 25.04 13.92
N ASP A 197 -41.62 24.55 13.20
CA ASP A 197 -41.82 24.70 11.75
C ASP A 197 -40.70 24.14 10.85
N ALA A 198 -39.67 23.50 11.42
CA ALA A 198 -38.63 22.74 10.73
C ALA A 198 -38.84 21.24 10.89
N LEU A 199 -38.63 20.48 9.80
CA LEU A 199 -38.66 19.02 9.80
C LEU A 199 -37.29 18.52 10.27
N LYS A 200 -37.22 17.95 11.49
CA LYS A 200 -35.99 17.32 12.00
C LYS A 200 -36.03 15.81 11.78
N ILE A 201 -34.94 15.26 11.24
CA ILE A 201 -34.82 13.83 10.96
C ILE A 201 -33.88 13.22 12.00
N SER A 202 -34.35 12.19 12.70
CA SER A 202 -33.54 11.28 13.52
C SER A 202 -33.50 9.93 12.81
N LEU A 203 -32.30 9.48 12.44
CA LEU A 203 -32.07 8.09 12.06
C LEU A 203 -31.81 7.31 13.35
N SER A 204 -32.36 6.09 13.48
CA SER A 204 -32.12 5.19 14.63
C SER A 204 -31.38 3.95 14.20
#